data_AF-A0A7G8IKK0-F1
#
_entry.id   AF-A0A7G8IKK0-F1
#
_cell.length_a   1.000
_cell.length_b   1.000
_cell.length_c   1.000
_cell.angle_alpha   90.00
_cell.angle_beta   90.00
_cell.angle_gamma   90.00
#
_symmetry.space_group_name_H-M   'P 1'
#
loop_
_entity.id
_entity.type
_entity.pdbx_description
1 polymer ?
#
loop_
_entity_poly.entity_id
_entity_poly.type
_entity_poly.pdbx_seq_one_letter_code
_entity_poly.pdbx_strand_id
1 'polypeptide(L)'
;MASNASSLGFGATSKWNTPVGFQRKNQGAPKAALTIGEFLKQSCDNMAIGVGPRSHEDCPHRVTTECYSPDDSASLNEVIAAAYRQVFGNAHVMDFERSVELEAELRDGRLTVREFIKGLAKSSFYKSRFFSSVAPQRGIELNYKHLLGRAPETQAEISAKIALLSEHGHDTVIDSIVDSAEYLEVFGSDIVPYARSWSSPADLSTAAFPMLAALQKSFAGSDSARGGSPALTRSLASGLAPRISVPSQAVGVIPSKTFAKGRFDSKQPGITSGKDSAPMRGDSYVTFGLGQREQETFQRCPGDTSDQLNTLIRATYKQVMGNPHLMEFERALSAESKFIDGYLSTRELVRAIGLSAEYKKRFFETNAPYRFIELNFKHFLGRAPQSQAEISAHTQILAEGGYEAEIASYVDSEEYQSVFGEDTVPYARILSESGRSQVAFNRHLSLAEGFAASDTVLSSSSLVRSVATGTVPKGWSSTTTRINRTGTQSGAPDPTKKRFRIVVANQTRMSRQRTSGSTYLVSGKDMSSQIKYIHARGGKIVSITEVM
;
A
#
# COMPACT_ATOMS: atom_id res chain seq x y z
N MET A 1 -35.26 28.18 8.38
CA MET A 1 -34.10 28.75 7.66
C MET A 1 -33.01 28.98 8.70
N ALA A 2 -31.82 28.37 8.72
CA ALA A 2 -31.11 27.52 7.78
C ALA A 2 -30.46 26.35 8.55
N SER A 3 -30.77 25.13 8.13
CA SER A 3 -30.16 23.89 8.61
C SER A 3 -28.84 23.64 7.88
N ASN A 4 -27.79 24.36 8.23
CA ASN A 4 -26.45 24.06 7.77
C ASN A 4 -25.69 23.34 8.89
N ALA A 5 -26.00 22.05 9.06
CA ALA A 5 -25.05 21.14 9.68
C ALA A 5 -23.87 20.98 8.72
N SER A 6 -22.97 21.97 8.70
CA SER A 6 -21.71 21.93 7.97
C SER A 6 -21.00 20.64 8.38
N SER A 7 -20.82 19.74 7.41
CA SER A 7 -20.32 18.39 7.64
C SER A 7 -19.10 18.40 8.57
N LEU A 8 -19.17 17.64 9.66
CA LEU A 8 -18.05 17.29 10.55
C LEU A 8 -17.07 16.32 9.86
N GLY A 9 -16.77 16.59 8.59
CA GLY A 9 -15.90 15.80 7.73
C GLY A 9 -14.45 16.21 7.88
N PHE A 10 -13.56 15.30 7.50
CA PHE A 10 -12.14 15.56 7.37
C PHE A 10 -11.87 16.81 6.51
N GLY A 11 -11.15 17.80 7.06
CA GLY A 11 -10.77 19.02 6.33
C GLY A 11 -11.87 20.05 6.08
N ALA A 12 -13.12 19.82 6.50
CA ALA A 12 -14.25 20.72 6.24
C ALA A 12 -14.37 21.90 7.24
N THR A 13 -13.71 21.78 8.40
CA THR A 13 -13.65 22.84 9.42
C THR A 13 -12.19 23.24 9.64
N SER A 14 -11.80 24.43 9.20
CA SER A 14 -10.52 25.01 9.62
C SER A 14 -10.62 25.39 11.10
N LYS A 15 -9.49 25.37 11.83
CA LYS A 15 -9.48 25.85 13.24
C LYS A 15 -9.81 27.34 13.31
N TRP A 16 -9.56 28.05 12.21
CA TRP A 16 -9.62 29.50 12.06
C TRP A 16 -10.08 29.83 10.65
N ASN A 17 -11.09 30.69 10.51
CA ASN A 17 -11.53 31.18 9.19
C ASN A 17 -10.59 32.28 8.66
N THR A 18 -9.83 32.93 9.55
CA THR A 18 -8.86 33.99 9.26
C THR A 18 -7.67 33.89 10.23
N PRO A 19 -6.46 34.33 9.84
CA PRO A 19 -5.32 34.42 10.75
C PRO A 19 -5.66 35.33 11.95
N VAL A 20 -5.36 34.86 13.17
CA VAL A 20 -5.56 35.64 14.40
C VAL A 20 -4.23 36.30 14.76
N GLY A 21 -4.22 37.62 14.85
CA GLY A 21 -3.05 38.42 15.18
C GLY A 21 -3.34 39.45 16.25
N PHE A 22 -2.31 39.81 17.00
CA PHE A 22 -2.34 40.90 17.97
C PHE A 22 -1.00 41.60 17.90
N GLN A 23 -1.04 42.91 17.73
CA GLN A 23 0.13 43.76 17.82
C GLN A 23 -0.12 44.75 18.96
N ARG A 24 0.93 45.06 19.69
CA ARG A 24 0.96 46.26 20.51
C ARG A 24 2.28 46.91 20.17
N LYS A 25 2.28 48.21 19.85
CA LYS A 25 3.52 48.94 19.58
C LYS A 25 4.43 48.81 20.81
N ASN A 26 5.46 47.98 20.69
CA ASN A 26 6.38 47.69 21.78
C ASN A 26 6.94 49.01 22.34
N GLN A 27 6.83 49.19 23.65
CA GLN A 27 7.63 50.19 24.34
C GLN A 27 9.07 49.68 24.38
N GLY A 28 9.88 50.14 23.42
CA GLY A 28 11.34 50.02 23.35
C GLY A 28 11.99 48.88 24.16
N ALA A 29 11.82 47.63 23.72
CA ALA A 29 12.66 46.55 24.23
C ALA A 29 14.11 46.73 23.74
N PRO A 30 15.13 46.37 24.54
CA PRO A 30 16.53 46.48 24.12
C PRO A 30 16.77 45.65 22.85
N LYS A 31 17.42 46.24 21.84
CA LYS A 31 17.76 45.57 20.58
C LYS A 31 18.72 44.41 20.85
N ALA A 32 18.17 43.20 20.99
CA ALA A 32 18.94 41.97 21.02
C ALA A 32 19.65 41.75 19.67
N ALA A 33 20.67 40.87 19.67
CA ALA A 33 21.29 40.43 18.43
C ALA A 33 20.24 39.78 17.53
N LEU A 34 20.17 40.23 16.28
CA LEU A 34 19.19 39.74 15.32
C LEU A 34 19.43 38.26 15.07
N THR A 35 18.35 37.47 15.17
CA THR A 35 18.36 36.11 14.66
C THR A 35 18.59 36.11 13.15
N ILE A 36 19.06 34.99 12.59
CA ILE A 36 19.30 34.87 11.14
C ILE A 36 18.02 35.24 10.36
N GLY A 37 16.85 34.78 10.81
CA GLY A 37 15.58 35.13 10.18
C GLY A 37 15.22 36.61 10.32
N GLU A 38 15.47 37.25 11.46
CA GLU A 38 15.24 38.70 11.61
C GLU A 38 16.18 39.53 10.76
N PHE A 39 17.44 39.11 10.62
CA PHE A 39 18.40 39.73 9.72
C PHE A 39 17.91 39.69 8.26
N LEU A 40 17.43 38.52 7.81
CA LEU A 40 16.88 38.35 6.46
C LEU A 40 15.60 39.17 6.26
N LYS A 41 14.71 39.21 7.26
CA LYS A 41 13.50 40.06 7.23
C LYS A 41 13.85 41.55 7.13
N GLN A 42 14.80 42.03 7.95
CA GLN A 42 15.24 43.42 7.91
C GLN A 42 15.87 43.81 6.58
N SER A 43 16.60 42.89 5.94
CA SER A 43 17.10 43.08 4.58
C SER A 43 15.97 43.41 3.60
N CYS A 44 14.84 42.71 3.70
CA CYS A 44 13.67 42.99 2.88
C CYS A 44 12.87 44.24 3.28
N ASP A 45 12.77 44.56 4.57
CA ASP A 45 12.12 45.80 5.02
C ASP A 45 12.89 47.05 4.52
N ASN A 46 14.21 46.95 4.41
CA ASN A 46 15.06 48.00 3.82
C ASN A 46 14.82 48.21 2.32
N MET A 47 14.20 47.26 1.61
CA MET A 47 13.87 47.41 0.19
C MET A 47 12.66 48.35 -0.06
N ALA A 48 12.02 48.86 1.00
CA ALA A 48 10.95 49.87 0.95
C ALA A 48 9.76 49.56 0.02
N ILE A 49 9.45 48.28 -0.16
CA ILE A 49 8.38 47.80 -1.04
C ILE A 49 7.03 47.95 -0.29
N GLY A 50 5.93 48.33 -0.97
CA GLY A 50 4.62 48.63 -0.35
C GLY A 50 3.81 47.43 0.21
N VAL A 51 3.00 47.65 1.25
CA VAL A 51 2.24 46.61 1.98
C VAL A 51 1.09 46.02 1.13
N GLY A 52 1.05 44.69 0.96
CA GLY A 52 0.01 43.96 0.20
C GLY A 52 0.36 42.46 0.06
N PRO A 53 -0.56 41.62 -0.45
CA PRO A 53 -0.27 40.21 -0.74
C PRO A 53 0.79 40.12 -1.86
N ARG A 54 1.88 39.40 -1.63
CA ARG A 54 3.01 39.28 -2.56
C ARG A 54 3.33 37.84 -2.90
N SER A 55 3.94 37.62 -4.08
CA SER A 55 4.62 36.38 -4.41
C SER A 55 6.00 36.34 -3.72
N HIS A 56 6.47 35.14 -3.41
CA HIS A 56 7.79 34.88 -2.82
C HIS A 56 8.95 35.35 -3.73
N GLU A 57 8.69 35.62 -5.02
CA GLU A 57 9.67 36.11 -5.99
C GLU A 57 10.13 37.56 -5.72
N ASP A 58 9.25 38.42 -5.17
CA ASP A 58 9.53 39.85 -4.97
C ASP A 58 10.36 40.14 -3.72
N CYS A 59 10.21 39.33 -2.68
CA CYS A 59 11.14 39.22 -1.57
C CYS A 59 10.97 37.83 -0.95
N PRO A 60 12.02 36.99 -0.97
CA PRO A 60 11.95 35.65 -0.40
C PRO A 60 11.66 35.64 1.10
N HIS A 61 12.06 36.70 1.81
CA HIS A 61 12.18 36.71 3.28
C HIS A 61 11.18 37.60 4.03
N ARG A 62 10.11 38.05 3.36
CA ARG A 62 9.08 38.94 3.96
C ARG A 62 7.75 38.22 4.04
N VAL A 63 6.92 38.65 5.00
CA VAL A 63 5.62 38.04 5.24
C VAL A 63 4.72 38.16 4.00
N THR A 64 4.34 37.03 3.41
CA THR A 64 3.46 36.99 2.22
C THR A 64 2.01 37.41 2.54
N THR A 65 1.62 37.31 3.81
CA THR A 65 0.31 37.70 4.35
C THR A 65 0.44 38.69 5.51
N GLU A 66 0.90 39.91 5.26
CA GLU A 66 0.83 40.99 6.26
C GLU A 66 -0.63 41.42 6.44
N CYS A 67 -1.31 40.78 7.38
CA CYS A 67 -2.64 41.18 7.83
C CYS A 67 -2.51 42.29 8.88
N TYR A 68 -3.49 43.21 8.92
CA TYR A 68 -3.61 44.14 10.04
C TYR A 68 -3.86 43.37 11.34
N SER A 69 -3.03 43.63 12.35
CA SER A 69 -3.18 43.06 13.69
C SER A 69 -3.80 44.11 14.62
N PRO A 70 -5.00 43.85 15.20
CA PRO A 70 -5.66 44.79 16.10
C PRO A 70 -5.03 44.82 17.51
N ASP A 71 -5.02 46.01 18.13
CA ASP A 71 -4.44 46.28 19.47
C ASP A 71 -5.48 46.16 20.62
N ASP A 72 -6.68 45.64 20.34
CA ASP A 72 -7.80 45.57 21.28
C ASP A 72 -7.62 44.53 22.40
N SER A 73 -8.26 44.75 23.55
CA SER A 73 -8.25 43.76 24.64
C SER A 73 -8.99 42.46 24.30
N ALA A 74 -9.99 42.53 23.42
CA ALA A 74 -10.72 41.38 22.92
C ALA A 74 -9.84 40.50 22.00
N SER A 75 -9.11 41.11 21.07
CA SER A 75 -8.18 40.39 20.17
C SER A 75 -7.02 39.77 20.95
N LEU A 76 -6.54 40.44 22.00
CA LEU A 76 -5.53 39.88 22.90
C LEU A 76 -6.01 38.57 23.54
N ASN A 77 -7.22 38.55 24.10
CA ASN A 77 -7.77 37.35 24.72
C ASN A 77 -8.01 36.23 23.67
N GLU A 78 -8.40 36.58 22.46
CA GLU A 78 -8.54 35.65 21.35
C GLU A 78 -7.19 35.04 20.94
N VAL A 79 -6.13 35.85 20.83
CA VAL A 79 -4.76 35.40 20.54
C VAL A 79 -4.25 34.45 21.61
N ILE A 80 -4.45 34.75 22.89
CA ILE A 80 -4.06 33.84 23.98
C ILE A 80 -4.78 32.50 23.81
N ALA A 81 -6.10 32.49 23.65
CA ALA A 81 -6.88 31.27 23.47
C ALA A 81 -6.45 30.49 22.21
N ALA A 82 -6.16 31.20 21.12
CA ALA A 82 -5.71 30.62 19.86
C ALA A 82 -4.33 29.97 19.98
N ALA A 83 -3.38 30.64 20.65
CA ALA A 83 -2.04 30.14 20.87
C ALA A 83 -2.03 28.84 21.69
N TYR A 84 -2.80 28.77 22.79
CA TYR A 84 -2.94 27.51 23.55
C TYR A 84 -3.53 26.39 22.68
N ARG A 85 -4.58 26.68 21.89
CA ARG A 85 -5.23 25.70 21.00
C ARG A 85 -4.35 25.23 19.85
N GLN A 86 -3.41 26.05 19.42
CA GLN A 86 -2.45 25.70 18.38
C GLN A 86 -1.30 24.86 18.94
N VAL A 87 -0.62 25.37 19.97
CA VAL A 87 0.58 24.75 20.56
C VAL A 87 0.23 23.43 21.25
N PHE A 88 -0.85 23.40 22.05
CA PHE A 88 -1.26 22.19 22.75
C PHE A 88 -2.28 21.36 21.97
N GLY A 89 -2.73 21.84 20.80
CA GLY A 89 -3.73 21.15 19.99
C GLY A 89 -5.09 21.06 20.69
N ASN A 90 -5.65 19.86 20.77
CA ASN A 90 -6.90 19.60 21.51
C ASN A 90 -6.65 19.05 22.92
N ALA A 91 -5.45 19.24 23.46
CA ALA A 91 -5.23 19.07 24.88
C ALA A 91 -6.06 20.15 25.60
N HIS A 92 -7.12 19.74 26.30
CA HIS A 92 -7.84 20.63 27.20
C HIS A 92 -6.88 21.08 28.30
N VAL A 93 -6.38 22.31 28.20
CA VAL A 93 -5.52 22.94 29.20
C VAL A 93 -6.42 23.50 30.29
N MET A 94 -6.21 23.06 31.53
CA MET A 94 -6.95 23.58 32.67
C MET A 94 -6.36 24.92 33.12
N ASP A 95 -7.13 25.74 33.84
CA ASP A 95 -6.69 27.08 34.25
C ASP A 95 -5.39 27.07 35.08
N PHE A 96 -5.16 26.03 35.89
CA PHE A 96 -3.92 25.89 36.66
C PHE A 96 -2.71 25.42 35.84
N GLU A 97 -2.94 24.82 34.66
CA GLU A 97 -1.89 24.38 33.74
C GLU A 97 -1.43 25.51 32.81
N ARG A 98 -2.18 26.63 32.77
CA ARG A 98 -1.85 27.81 31.99
C ARG A 98 -0.70 28.58 32.64
N SER A 99 0.21 29.08 31.81
CA SER A 99 1.33 29.91 32.25
C SER A 99 0.87 31.37 32.41
N VAL A 100 0.43 31.73 33.62
CA VAL A 100 -0.03 33.09 33.96
C VAL A 100 1.06 34.14 33.75
N GLU A 101 2.32 33.77 33.99
CA GLU A 101 3.50 34.64 33.80
C GLU A 101 3.63 35.08 32.33
N LEU A 102 3.65 34.13 31.39
CA LEU A 102 3.76 34.43 29.96
C LEU A 102 2.55 35.24 29.46
N GLU A 103 1.35 35.01 30.00
CA GLU A 103 0.16 35.78 29.66
C GLU A 103 0.25 37.23 30.17
N ALA A 104 0.77 37.43 31.37
CA ALA A 104 1.00 38.76 31.93
C ALA A 104 2.05 39.53 31.13
N GLU A 105 3.15 38.88 30.75
CA GLU A 105 4.20 39.51 29.94
C GLU A 105 3.72 39.89 28.54
N LEU A 106 2.87 39.07 27.91
CA LEU A 106 2.21 39.41 26.64
C LEU A 106 1.21 40.57 26.83
N ARG A 107 0.45 40.57 27.94
CA ARG A 107 -0.49 41.66 28.28
C ARG A 107 0.20 42.98 28.56
N ASP A 108 1.40 42.94 29.12
CA ASP A 108 2.24 44.12 29.35
C ASP A 108 2.93 44.59 28.07
N GLY A 109 2.99 43.75 27.02
CA GLY A 109 3.70 44.04 25.78
C GLY A 109 5.22 43.88 25.90
N ARG A 110 5.69 43.09 26.89
CA ARG A 110 7.12 42.71 26.98
C ARG A 110 7.48 41.61 26.00
N LEU A 111 6.50 40.76 25.65
CA LEU A 111 6.65 39.69 24.66
C LEU A 111 5.82 39.97 23.41
N THR A 112 6.35 39.53 22.27
CA THR A 112 5.61 39.36 21.02
C THR A 112 4.81 38.05 21.02
N VAL A 113 3.84 37.90 20.12
CA VAL A 113 3.06 36.66 19.97
C VAL A 113 3.98 35.47 19.67
N ARG A 114 5.00 35.69 18.84
CA ARG A 114 6.06 34.71 18.55
C ARG A 114 6.80 34.26 19.82
N GLU A 115 7.24 35.19 20.65
CA GLU A 115 7.96 34.86 21.89
C GLU A 115 7.06 34.18 22.92
N PHE A 116 5.78 34.57 22.97
CA PHE A 116 4.77 33.88 23.76
C PHE A 116 4.63 32.40 23.34
N ILE A 117 4.53 32.12 22.03
CA ILE A 117 4.47 30.75 21.49
C ILE A 117 5.75 29.96 21.80
N LYS A 118 6.91 30.62 21.67
CA LYS A 118 8.23 30.05 22.04
C LYS A 118 8.25 29.64 23.51
N GLY A 119 7.75 30.49 24.41
CA GLY A 119 7.60 30.20 25.83
C GLY A 119 6.66 29.02 26.10
N LEU A 120 5.50 28.98 25.44
CA LEU A 120 4.54 27.86 25.58
C LEU A 120 5.15 26.51 25.15
N ALA A 121 5.91 26.48 24.05
CA ALA A 121 6.54 25.26 23.55
C ALA A 121 7.77 24.79 24.37
N LYS A 122 8.36 25.69 25.17
CA LYS A 122 9.41 25.38 26.15
C LYS A 122 8.89 24.96 27.52
N SER A 123 7.60 25.18 27.78
CA SER A 123 6.96 24.84 29.06
C SER A 123 7.14 23.36 29.43
N SER A 124 7.24 23.09 30.73
CA SER A 124 7.29 21.72 31.26
C SER A 124 6.03 20.92 30.86
N PHE A 125 4.88 21.59 30.79
CA PHE A 125 3.62 21.01 30.35
C PHE A 125 3.71 20.50 28.90
N TYR A 126 4.22 21.31 27.97
CA TYR A 126 4.45 20.88 26.58
C TYR A 126 5.40 19.69 26.50
N LYS A 127 6.54 19.77 27.22
CA LYS A 127 7.56 18.71 27.25
C LYS A 127 6.97 17.37 27.73
N SER A 128 6.15 17.38 28.78
CA SER A 128 5.55 16.15 29.33
C SER A 128 4.68 15.38 28.32
N ARG A 129 3.91 16.10 27.49
CA ARG A 129 2.90 15.51 26.59
C ARG A 129 3.43 15.19 25.19
N PHE A 130 4.34 16.00 24.66
CA PHE A 130 4.76 15.89 23.25
C PHE A 130 6.23 15.55 23.07
N PHE A 131 7.04 15.61 24.14
CA PHE A 131 8.46 15.32 24.09
C PHE A 131 8.83 14.05 24.88
N SER A 132 8.56 14.00 26.20
CA SER A 132 9.04 12.89 27.05
C SER A 132 8.29 11.57 26.85
N SER A 133 7.04 11.63 26.42
CA SER A 133 6.16 10.44 26.23
C SER A 133 6.19 9.88 24.80
N VAL A 134 7.04 10.43 23.94
CA VAL A 134 6.97 10.28 22.49
C VAL A 134 8.35 10.00 21.92
N ALA A 135 8.45 9.23 20.83
CA ALA A 135 9.74 8.99 20.16
C ALA A 135 10.31 10.30 19.57
N PRO A 136 11.65 10.51 19.52
CA PRO A 136 12.25 11.76 19.06
C PRO A 136 11.76 12.23 17.68
N GLN A 137 11.61 11.29 16.73
CA GLN A 137 11.06 11.56 15.40
C GLN A 137 9.62 12.09 15.46
N ARG A 138 8.78 11.49 16.30
CA ARG A 138 7.38 11.90 16.48
C ARG A 138 7.29 13.24 17.21
N GLY A 139 8.17 13.50 18.18
CA GLY A 139 8.26 14.81 18.84
C GLY A 139 8.58 15.92 17.84
N ILE A 140 9.52 15.69 16.92
CA ILE A 140 9.85 16.65 15.86
C ILE A 140 8.68 16.81 14.87
N GLU A 141 8.03 15.74 14.42
CA GLU A 141 6.81 15.82 13.59
C GLU A 141 5.74 16.72 14.24
N LEU A 142 5.55 16.59 15.56
CA LEU A 142 4.61 17.41 16.32
C LEU A 142 5.09 18.86 16.43
N ASN A 143 6.38 19.12 16.65
CA ASN A 143 6.92 20.48 16.67
C ASN A 143 6.68 21.22 15.34
N TYR A 144 6.92 20.57 14.19
CA TYR A 144 6.58 21.13 12.87
C TYR A 144 5.08 21.43 12.73
N LYS A 145 4.23 20.52 13.20
CA LYS A 145 2.78 20.71 13.18
C LYS A 145 2.32 21.88 14.06
N HIS A 146 2.82 21.98 15.28
CA HIS A 146 2.39 22.97 16.27
C HIS A 146 2.95 24.37 15.97
N LEU A 147 4.21 24.46 15.56
CA LEU A 147 4.90 25.74 15.36
C LEU A 147 4.85 26.27 13.93
N LEU A 148 5.02 25.40 12.93
CA LEU A 148 5.04 25.80 11.51
C LEU A 148 3.72 25.51 10.79
N GLY A 149 2.80 24.75 11.41
CA GLY A 149 1.51 24.43 10.81
C GLY A 149 1.58 23.52 9.59
N ARG A 150 2.73 22.87 9.34
CA ARG A 150 2.96 21.93 8.25
C ARG A 150 3.60 20.64 8.74
N ALA A 151 3.63 19.62 7.89
CA ALA A 151 4.44 18.43 8.11
C ALA A 151 5.90 18.67 7.67
N PRO A 152 6.88 17.91 8.18
CA PRO A 152 8.22 17.86 7.61
C PRO A 152 8.16 17.32 6.17
N GLU A 153 8.89 17.95 5.25
CA GLU A 153 8.88 17.63 3.82
C GLU A 153 9.85 16.50 3.48
N THR A 154 11.02 16.50 4.13
CA THR A 154 12.09 15.54 3.84
C THR A 154 12.57 14.83 5.11
N GLN A 155 13.10 13.62 4.93
CA GLN A 155 13.75 12.91 6.02
C GLN A 155 14.98 13.68 6.55
N ALA A 156 15.63 14.47 5.69
CA ALA A 156 16.79 15.30 6.05
C ALA A 156 16.44 16.38 7.09
N GLU A 157 15.28 17.05 6.96
CA GLU A 157 14.77 18.01 7.95
C GLU A 157 14.62 17.35 9.34
N ILE A 158 14.07 16.14 9.39
CA ILE A 158 13.89 15.40 10.64
C ILE A 158 15.26 15.03 11.23
N SER A 159 16.15 14.44 10.43
CA SER A 159 17.47 14.03 10.93
C SER A 159 18.29 15.21 11.44
N ALA A 160 18.23 16.37 10.78
CA ALA A 160 18.93 17.57 11.23
C ALA A 160 18.42 18.05 12.59
N LYS A 161 17.10 18.05 12.80
CA LYS A 161 16.52 18.43 14.11
C LYS A 161 16.77 17.38 15.19
N ILE A 162 16.88 16.10 14.86
CA ILE A 162 17.28 15.04 15.81
C ILE A 162 18.74 15.23 16.25
N ALA A 163 19.64 15.55 15.32
CA ALA A 163 21.03 15.84 15.64
C ALA A 163 21.12 17.03 16.61
N LEU A 164 20.44 18.13 16.28
CA LEU A 164 20.36 19.32 17.14
C LEU A 164 19.78 18.96 18.53
N LEU A 165 18.70 18.19 18.56
CA LEU A 165 18.10 17.72 19.82
C LEU A 165 19.08 16.94 20.69
N SER A 166 19.92 16.09 20.07
CA SER A 166 20.91 15.28 20.76
C SER A 166 22.07 16.10 21.32
N GLU A 167 22.48 17.16 20.62
CA GLU A 167 23.63 17.99 20.99
C GLU A 167 23.27 19.07 22.01
N HIS A 168 22.09 19.68 21.87
CA HIS A 168 21.74 20.92 22.57
C HIS A 168 20.38 20.88 23.28
N GLY A 169 19.66 19.75 23.23
CA GLY A 169 18.39 19.57 23.94
C GLY A 169 17.16 20.19 23.24
N HIS A 170 16.00 20.13 23.91
CA HIS A 170 14.70 20.50 23.30
C HIS A 170 14.56 22.01 23.06
N ASP A 171 15.06 22.84 23.98
CA ASP A 171 14.79 24.28 23.92
C ASP A 171 15.45 24.93 22.71
N THR A 172 16.63 24.45 22.33
CA THR A 172 17.35 24.89 21.13
C THR A 172 16.69 24.41 19.84
N VAL A 173 16.03 23.24 19.85
CA VAL A 173 15.19 22.79 18.72
C VAL A 173 14.03 23.76 18.50
N ILE A 174 13.33 24.15 19.58
CA ILE A 174 12.23 25.13 19.50
C ILE A 174 12.73 26.47 18.96
N ASP A 175 13.87 26.95 19.47
CA ASP A 175 14.49 28.19 19.01
C ASP A 175 14.80 28.13 17.52
N SER A 176 15.41 27.03 17.06
CA SER A 176 15.74 26.82 15.65
C SER A 176 14.54 26.73 14.70
N ILE A 177 13.33 26.49 15.23
CA ILE A 177 12.09 26.44 14.43
C ILE A 177 11.40 27.81 14.43
N VAL A 178 11.27 28.44 15.59
CA VAL A 178 10.59 29.74 15.74
C VAL A 178 11.42 30.89 15.15
N ASP A 179 12.75 30.81 15.25
CA ASP A 179 13.67 31.82 14.73
C ASP A 179 14.06 31.55 13.26
N SER A 180 13.40 30.58 12.60
CA SER A 180 13.62 30.26 11.19
C SER A 180 13.07 31.34 10.27
N ALA A 181 13.68 31.49 9.09
CA ALA A 181 13.19 32.41 8.06
C ALA A 181 11.75 32.08 7.65
N GLU A 182 11.44 30.78 7.49
CA GLU A 182 10.09 30.32 7.13
C GLU A 182 9.03 30.76 8.15
N TYR A 183 9.31 30.65 9.46
CA TYR A 183 8.35 31.09 10.47
C TYR A 183 8.08 32.60 10.34
N LEU A 184 9.14 33.39 10.12
CA LEU A 184 9.05 34.84 10.01
C LEU A 184 8.42 35.31 8.71
N GLU A 185 8.56 34.56 7.62
CA GLU A 185 7.93 34.79 6.32
C GLU A 185 6.44 34.46 6.28
N VAL A 186 5.94 33.69 7.25
CA VAL A 186 4.53 33.25 7.22
C VAL A 186 3.73 33.90 8.33
N PHE A 187 4.29 33.91 9.55
CA PHE A 187 3.58 34.39 10.74
C PHE A 187 4.14 35.73 11.24
N GLY A 188 5.41 36.03 10.97
CA GLY A 188 6.08 37.19 11.55
C GLY A 188 6.13 37.12 13.07
N SER A 189 5.97 38.26 13.75
CA SER A 189 6.01 38.36 15.22
C SER A 189 4.63 38.34 15.88
N ASP A 190 3.57 38.62 15.11
CA ASP A 190 2.29 39.09 15.65
C ASP A 190 1.12 38.12 15.35
N ILE A 191 1.32 37.13 14.47
CA ILE A 191 0.28 36.18 14.05
C ILE A 191 0.49 34.82 14.74
N VAL A 192 -0.59 34.22 15.21
CA VAL A 192 -0.57 32.86 15.77
C VAL A 192 -0.43 31.83 14.64
N PRO A 193 0.46 30.83 14.75
CA PRO A 193 0.58 29.77 13.77
C PRO A 193 -0.73 29.05 13.50
N TYR A 194 -0.95 28.71 12.25
CA TYR A 194 -2.14 27.99 11.80
C TYR A 194 -1.73 26.90 10.82
N ALA A 195 -2.60 25.90 10.64
CA ALA A 195 -2.33 24.80 9.73
C ALA A 195 -2.32 25.29 8.26
N ARG A 196 -1.19 25.16 7.57
CA ARG A 196 -0.93 25.75 6.24
C ARG A 196 -1.19 24.80 5.09
N SER A 197 -0.89 23.50 5.26
CA SER A 197 -0.90 22.56 4.14
C SER A 197 -2.31 22.20 3.64
N TRP A 198 -3.38 22.73 4.24
CA TRP A 198 -4.77 22.48 3.83
C TRP A 198 -5.19 23.21 2.56
N SER A 199 -4.61 24.38 2.30
CA SER A 199 -4.91 25.19 1.11
C SER A 199 -3.94 24.93 -0.04
N SER A 200 -3.02 23.96 0.09
CA SER A 200 -1.98 23.64 -0.90
C SER A 200 -1.34 24.90 -1.51
N PRO A 201 -0.75 25.80 -0.68
CA PRO A 201 -0.12 27.02 -1.18
C PRO A 201 1.00 26.69 -2.17
N ALA A 202 1.25 27.60 -3.11
CA ALA A 202 2.15 27.41 -4.25
C ALA A 202 3.59 26.99 -3.85
N ASP A 203 4.03 27.35 -2.64
CA ASP A 203 5.39 27.08 -2.15
C ASP A 203 5.55 25.70 -1.46
N LEU A 204 4.46 24.95 -1.28
CA LEU A 204 4.50 23.63 -0.64
C LEU A 204 4.38 22.48 -1.64
N SER A 205 5.02 21.36 -1.31
CA SER A 205 4.87 20.14 -2.11
C SER A 205 3.41 19.67 -2.12
N THR A 206 3.00 19.04 -3.22
CA THR A 206 1.67 18.40 -3.28
C THR A 206 1.51 17.28 -2.24
N ALA A 207 2.62 16.74 -1.74
CA ALA A 207 2.65 15.77 -0.64
C ALA A 207 2.45 16.42 0.74
N ALA A 208 2.66 17.72 0.91
CA ALA A 208 2.49 18.42 2.18
C ALA A 208 1.07 18.25 2.74
N PHE A 209 0.04 18.32 1.87
CA PHE A 209 -1.36 18.12 2.25
C PHE A 209 -1.61 16.71 2.84
N PRO A 210 -1.33 15.59 2.13
CA PRO A 210 -1.53 14.26 2.68
C PRO A 210 -0.64 13.95 3.89
N MET A 211 0.56 14.56 3.99
CA MET A 211 1.44 14.41 5.15
C MET A 211 0.88 15.10 6.40
N LEU A 212 0.43 16.35 6.28
CA LEU A 212 -0.24 17.06 7.37
C LEU A 212 -1.55 16.35 7.76
N ALA A 213 -2.30 15.87 6.76
CA ALA A 213 -3.48 15.06 6.95
C ALA A 213 -3.21 13.80 7.79
N ALA A 214 -2.10 13.11 7.56
CA ALA A 214 -1.70 11.93 8.34
C ALA A 214 -1.32 12.27 9.80
N LEU A 215 -0.73 13.45 10.04
CA LEU A 215 -0.45 13.95 11.39
C LEU A 215 -1.73 14.36 12.12
N GLN A 216 -2.60 15.13 11.47
CA GLN A 216 -3.77 15.72 12.11
C GLN A 216 -4.94 14.73 12.22
N LYS A 217 -5.15 13.82 11.24
CA LYS A 217 -6.28 12.86 10.96
C LYS A 217 -7.72 13.26 11.32
N SER A 218 -7.98 14.01 12.39
CA SER A 218 -9.31 14.43 12.85
C SER A 218 -9.17 15.75 13.61
N PHE A 219 -10.12 16.66 13.40
CA PHE A 219 -10.08 17.98 14.03
C PHE A 219 -10.19 17.95 15.55
N ALA A 220 -10.93 16.98 16.11
CA ALA A 220 -11.15 16.83 17.56
C ALA A 220 -10.21 15.81 18.23
N GLY A 221 -9.24 15.24 17.49
CA GLY A 221 -8.31 14.28 18.08
C GLY A 221 -7.21 14.99 18.88
N SER A 222 -6.91 14.51 20.09
CA SER A 222 -5.69 14.93 20.80
C SER A 222 -4.46 14.25 20.20
N ASP A 223 -3.37 15.00 20.04
CA ASP A 223 -2.10 14.47 19.52
C ASP A 223 -1.43 13.49 20.48
N SER A 224 -1.62 13.67 21.80
CA SER A 224 -1.14 12.74 22.83
C SER A 224 -1.90 11.40 22.81
N ALA A 225 -3.15 11.39 22.36
CA ALA A 225 -3.97 10.17 22.28
C ALA A 225 -3.60 9.28 21.08
N ARG A 226 -2.68 9.71 20.19
CA ARG A 226 -2.33 8.98 18.97
C ARG A 226 -1.12 8.06 19.09
N GLY A 227 -0.59 7.90 20.30
CA GLY A 227 0.58 7.09 20.59
C GLY A 227 1.90 7.81 20.28
N GLY A 228 3.00 7.23 20.76
CA GLY A 228 4.34 7.82 20.67
C GLY A 228 5.12 7.52 19.38
N SER A 229 4.57 6.74 18.45
CA SER A 229 5.25 6.35 17.21
C SER A 229 5.12 7.42 16.12
N PRO A 230 6.15 7.59 15.27
CA PRO A 230 6.11 8.55 14.16
C PRO A 230 5.08 8.13 13.10
N ALA A 231 4.40 9.11 12.52
CA ALA A 231 3.37 8.88 11.52
C ALA A 231 3.92 8.91 10.09
N LEU A 232 5.04 9.61 9.85
CA LEU A 232 5.50 9.95 8.51
C LEU A 232 6.77 9.21 8.07
N THR A 233 7.47 8.52 8.97
CA THR A 233 8.77 7.86 8.67
C THR A 233 8.74 6.98 7.42
N ARG A 234 7.72 6.12 7.30
CA ARG A 234 7.60 5.23 6.13
C ARG A 234 7.34 6.02 4.84
N SER A 235 6.53 7.07 4.92
CA SER A 235 6.19 7.91 3.79
C SER A 235 7.38 8.74 3.32
N LEU A 236 8.11 9.36 4.26
CA LEU A 236 9.34 10.10 3.98
C LEU A 236 10.44 9.18 3.41
N ALA A 237 10.62 7.98 3.97
CA ALA A 237 11.64 7.04 3.50
C ALA A 237 11.34 6.47 2.10
N SER A 238 10.06 6.39 1.70
CA SER A 238 9.66 5.79 0.42
C SER A 238 9.26 6.82 -0.65
N GLY A 239 9.31 8.12 -0.33
CA GLY A 239 8.85 9.19 -1.21
C GLY A 239 7.37 9.10 -1.58
N LEU A 240 6.57 8.34 -0.81
CA LEU A 240 5.17 8.05 -1.09
C LEU A 240 4.28 8.73 -0.07
N ALA A 241 3.39 9.60 -0.55
CA ALA A 241 2.37 10.23 0.27
C ALA A 241 1.52 9.18 1.01
N PRO A 242 1.26 9.36 2.31
CA PRO A 242 0.43 8.45 3.08
C PRO A 242 -1.01 8.52 2.56
N ARG A 243 -1.74 7.40 2.66
CA ARG A 243 -3.17 7.44 2.38
C ARG A 243 -3.86 8.31 3.44
N ILE A 244 -4.69 9.23 2.97
CA ILE A 244 -5.54 10.04 3.83
C ILE A 244 -6.59 9.11 4.46
N SER A 245 -6.50 8.94 5.77
CA SER A 245 -7.51 8.23 6.54
C SER A 245 -8.60 9.23 6.90
N VAL A 246 -9.72 9.20 6.21
CA VAL A 246 -10.92 9.91 6.67
C VAL A 246 -11.39 9.27 7.98
N PRO A 247 -11.54 10.03 9.08
CA PRO A 247 -12.17 9.51 10.28
C PRO A 247 -13.59 9.08 9.89
N SER A 248 -13.96 7.84 10.22
CA SER A 248 -15.35 7.43 10.16
C SER A 248 -16.15 8.41 11.01
N GLN A 249 -17.07 9.17 10.40
CA GLN A 249 -17.99 10.00 11.15
C GLN A 249 -18.56 9.17 12.31
N ALA A 250 -18.64 9.77 13.48
CA ALA A 250 -19.35 9.19 14.62
C ALA A 250 -20.86 9.17 14.33
N VAL A 251 -21.29 8.37 13.37
CA VAL A 251 -22.59 7.70 13.46
C VAL A 251 -22.34 6.62 14.51
N GLY A 252 -22.84 6.86 15.72
CA GLY A 252 -22.46 6.14 16.92
C GLY A 252 -22.69 4.64 16.83
N VAL A 253 -21.69 3.89 16.38
CA VAL A 253 -21.31 2.56 16.85
C VAL A 253 -19.82 2.39 16.53
N ILE A 254 -18.95 2.61 17.51
CA ILE A 254 -17.62 2.00 17.47
C ILE A 254 -17.83 0.62 18.10
N PRO A 255 -17.67 -0.50 17.37
CA PRO A 255 -17.61 -1.77 18.04
C PRO A 255 -16.31 -1.76 18.84
N SER A 256 -16.40 -1.70 20.17
CA SER A 256 -15.28 -2.14 21.00
C SER A 256 -14.95 -3.58 20.59
N LYS A 257 -13.69 -4.00 20.72
CA LYS A 257 -13.28 -5.40 20.45
C LYS A 257 -14.09 -6.43 21.26
N THR A 258 -14.87 -5.99 22.25
CA THR A 258 -15.74 -6.81 23.11
C THR A 258 -17.22 -6.73 22.76
N PHE A 259 -17.68 -5.90 21.82
CA PHE A 259 -19.08 -5.86 21.40
C PHE A 259 -19.36 -6.84 20.25
N ALA A 260 -19.19 -8.12 20.55
CA ALA A 260 -19.64 -9.25 19.72
C ALA A 260 -20.97 -9.79 20.24
N LYS A 261 -21.99 -8.93 20.42
CA LYS A 261 -23.36 -9.41 20.69
C LYS A 261 -24.24 -9.15 19.48
N GLY A 262 -24.40 -10.19 18.67
CA GLY A 262 -25.34 -10.23 17.56
C GLY A 262 -24.91 -11.05 16.35
N ARG A 263 -23.62 -11.42 16.23
CA ARG A 263 -23.20 -12.46 15.28
C ARG A 263 -23.10 -13.77 16.03
N PHE A 264 -23.92 -14.74 15.64
CA PHE A 264 -23.63 -16.14 15.94
C PHE A 264 -22.19 -16.40 15.52
N ASP A 265 -21.35 -16.89 16.44
CA ASP A 265 -20.03 -17.38 16.05
C ASP A 265 -20.24 -18.41 14.95
N SER A 266 -19.59 -18.20 13.80
CA SER A 266 -19.58 -19.23 12.76
C SER A 266 -18.93 -20.45 13.39
N LYS A 267 -19.72 -21.49 13.64
CA LYS A 267 -19.26 -22.79 14.12
C LYS A 267 -18.02 -23.16 13.30
N GLN A 268 -16.88 -23.39 13.96
CA GLN A 268 -15.69 -23.84 13.26
C GLN A 268 -16.07 -25.02 12.34
N PRO A 269 -15.64 -25.06 11.08
CA PRO A 269 -16.07 -26.08 10.14
C PRO A 269 -15.72 -27.46 10.69
N GLY A 270 -16.72 -28.14 11.25
CA GLY A 270 -16.60 -29.53 11.67
C GLY A 270 -16.43 -30.40 10.45
N ILE A 271 -15.33 -31.16 10.41
CA ILE A 271 -15.04 -32.32 9.53
C ILE A 271 -15.14 -32.02 8.00
N THR A 272 -15.35 -30.77 7.61
CA THR A 272 -15.45 -30.33 6.20
C THR A 272 -14.46 -29.22 5.85
N SER A 273 -13.47 -28.94 6.71
CA SER A 273 -12.20 -28.45 6.18
C SER A 273 -11.57 -29.62 5.43
N GLY A 274 -11.28 -29.47 4.13
CA GLY A 274 -10.57 -30.47 3.32
C GLY A 274 -9.18 -30.80 3.88
N LYS A 275 -9.18 -31.51 5.00
CA LYS A 275 -8.12 -32.33 5.59
C LYS A 275 -8.37 -33.81 5.28
N ASP A 276 -9.36 -34.11 4.43
CA ASP A 276 -9.34 -35.34 3.66
C ASP A 276 -8.20 -35.17 2.65
N SER A 277 -7.01 -35.53 3.11
CA SER A 277 -5.90 -35.87 2.25
C SER A 277 -6.42 -36.93 1.28
N ALA A 278 -6.77 -36.53 0.06
CA ALA A 278 -6.58 -37.43 -1.06
C ALA A 278 -5.16 -37.99 -0.91
N PRO A 279 -4.94 -39.31 -1.05
CA PRO A 279 -3.65 -39.93 -0.80
C PRO A 279 -2.70 -39.55 -1.95
N MET A 280 -2.24 -38.31 -1.93
CA MET A 280 -1.02 -37.86 -2.59
C MET A 280 -0.02 -37.78 -1.45
N ARG A 281 0.96 -38.70 -1.44
CA ARG A 281 2.06 -38.88 -0.48
C ARG A 281 2.10 -37.79 0.60
N GLY A 282 1.74 -38.19 1.82
CA GLY A 282 1.59 -37.32 2.97
C GLY A 282 2.89 -36.70 3.45
N ASP A 283 3.34 -35.65 2.78
CA ASP A 283 4.27 -34.69 3.34
C ASP A 283 3.52 -33.42 3.78
N SER A 284 3.64 -33.11 5.08
CA SER A 284 3.11 -31.91 5.72
C SER A 284 3.81 -30.61 5.27
N TYR A 285 4.74 -30.71 4.31
CA TYR A 285 5.55 -29.63 3.74
C TYR A 285 5.10 -29.12 2.36
N VAL A 286 3.93 -29.54 1.85
CA VAL A 286 3.44 -29.11 0.52
C VAL A 286 2.98 -27.64 0.48
N THR A 287 2.82 -26.98 1.63
CA THR A 287 2.31 -25.59 1.67
C THR A 287 3.36 -24.48 1.70
N PHE A 288 4.65 -24.81 1.81
CA PHE A 288 5.75 -23.88 1.54
C PHE A 288 7.06 -24.68 1.56
N GLY A 289 7.67 -24.90 0.39
CA GLY A 289 8.95 -25.59 0.30
C GLY A 289 9.55 -25.40 -1.07
N LEU A 290 10.76 -24.81 -1.12
CA LEU A 290 11.58 -24.78 -2.34
C LEU A 290 11.77 -26.18 -2.95
N GLY A 291 11.62 -27.26 -2.17
CA GLY A 291 11.87 -28.64 -2.59
C GLY A 291 10.90 -29.25 -3.62
N GLN A 292 9.76 -28.61 -3.94
CA GLN A 292 8.89 -29.04 -5.06
C GLN A 292 9.10 -28.20 -6.34
N ARG A 293 10.12 -27.33 -6.38
CA ARG A 293 10.35 -26.40 -7.49
C ARG A 293 11.55 -26.73 -8.37
N GLU A 294 12.29 -27.80 -8.06
CA GLU A 294 13.18 -28.41 -9.06
C GLU A 294 12.28 -29.02 -10.13
N GLN A 295 12.10 -28.28 -11.22
CA GLN A 295 11.36 -28.72 -12.38
C GLN A 295 12.23 -29.72 -13.13
N GLU A 296 11.66 -30.86 -13.50
CA GLU A 296 12.33 -31.81 -14.39
C GLU A 296 12.71 -31.10 -15.68
N THR A 297 13.99 -31.19 -16.05
CA THR A 297 14.51 -30.66 -17.30
C THR A 297 14.31 -31.70 -18.39
N PHE A 298 13.76 -31.27 -19.51
CA PHE A 298 13.55 -32.12 -20.69
C PHE A 298 14.54 -31.68 -21.75
N GLN A 299 15.36 -32.61 -22.23
CA GLN A 299 16.32 -32.39 -23.29
C GLN A 299 16.15 -33.47 -24.35
N ARG A 300 16.27 -33.06 -25.62
CA ARG A 300 16.30 -33.97 -26.76
C ARG A 300 17.65 -34.66 -26.84
N CYS A 301 17.65 -35.98 -26.95
CA CYS A 301 18.84 -36.80 -27.09
C CYS A 301 18.83 -37.57 -28.43
N PRO A 302 19.99 -37.83 -29.04
CA PRO A 302 20.08 -38.70 -30.20
C PRO A 302 19.56 -40.12 -29.87
N GLY A 303 18.56 -40.60 -30.62
CA GLY A 303 17.98 -41.93 -30.43
C GLY A 303 16.75 -41.99 -29.52
N ASP A 304 16.15 -40.84 -29.18
CA ASP A 304 14.90 -40.80 -28.41
C ASP A 304 13.78 -41.62 -29.05
N THR A 305 13.04 -42.36 -28.21
CA THR A 305 11.87 -43.11 -28.64
C THR A 305 10.68 -42.19 -28.92
N SER A 306 9.69 -42.67 -29.68
CA SER A 306 8.47 -41.89 -29.98
C SER A 306 7.76 -41.40 -28.71
N ASP A 307 7.77 -42.19 -27.64
CA ASP A 307 7.14 -41.83 -26.38
C ASP A 307 7.90 -40.70 -25.66
N GLN A 308 9.23 -40.72 -25.71
CA GLN A 308 10.08 -39.65 -25.18
C GLN A 308 9.93 -38.35 -25.97
N LEU A 309 9.82 -38.43 -27.30
CA LEU A 309 9.52 -37.26 -28.12
C LEU A 309 8.14 -36.68 -27.76
N ASN A 310 7.14 -37.53 -27.55
CA ASN A 310 5.81 -37.09 -27.12
C ASN A 310 5.80 -36.45 -25.72
N THR A 311 6.61 -36.95 -24.77
CA THR A 311 6.73 -36.31 -23.45
C THR A 311 7.42 -34.95 -23.55
N LEU A 312 8.45 -34.82 -24.38
CA LEU A 312 9.13 -33.56 -24.65
C LEU A 312 8.18 -32.53 -25.29
N ILE A 313 7.40 -32.95 -26.29
CA ILE A 313 6.35 -32.10 -26.90
C ILE A 313 5.36 -31.63 -25.83
N ARG A 314 4.86 -32.53 -24.96
CA ARG A 314 3.94 -32.13 -23.87
C ARG A 314 4.59 -31.15 -22.89
N ALA A 315 5.86 -31.35 -22.56
CA ALA A 315 6.62 -30.45 -21.68
C ALA A 315 6.79 -29.06 -22.31
N THR A 316 7.12 -28.98 -23.61
CA THR A 316 7.23 -27.69 -24.34
C THR A 316 5.93 -26.91 -24.34
N TYR A 317 4.80 -27.56 -24.66
CA TYR A 317 3.49 -26.89 -24.57
C TYR A 317 3.16 -26.46 -23.15
N LYS A 318 3.42 -27.31 -22.15
CA LYS A 318 3.14 -26.97 -20.76
C LYS A 318 3.91 -25.72 -20.33
N GLN A 319 5.18 -25.60 -20.72
CA GLN A 319 6.01 -24.44 -20.42
C GLN A 319 5.55 -23.19 -21.19
N VAL A 320 5.52 -23.28 -22.51
CA VAL A 320 5.29 -22.13 -23.39
C VAL A 320 3.87 -21.62 -23.23
N MET A 321 2.87 -22.50 -23.19
CA MET A 321 1.48 -22.09 -23.08
C MET A 321 1.03 -21.78 -21.65
N GLY A 322 1.90 -21.89 -20.63
CA GLY A 322 1.57 -21.51 -19.25
C GLY A 322 0.64 -22.49 -18.52
N ASN A 323 0.85 -23.79 -18.72
CA ASN A 323 0.08 -24.91 -18.15
C ASN A 323 -1.45 -24.90 -18.38
N PRO A 324 -1.95 -24.71 -19.62
CA PRO A 324 -3.37 -24.87 -19.93
C PRO A 324 -3.66 -26.31 -20.37
N HIS A 325 -4.92 -26.72 -20.21
CA HIS A 325 -5.43 -27.93 -20.83
C HIS A 325 -5.73 -27.66 -22.31
N LEU A 326 -4.74 -27.89 -23.18
CA LEU A 326 -4.89 -27.72 -24.63
C LEU A 326 -5.75 -28.83 -25.22
N MET A 327 -6.62 -28.44 -26.15
CA MET A 327 -7.35 -29.39 -27.00
C MET A 327 -6.49 -29.78 -28.20
N GLU A 328 -6.80 -30.90 -28.86
CA GLU A 328 -6.01 -31.39 -30.00
C GLU A 328 -5.95 -30.39 -31.17
N PHE A 329 -7.03 -29.64 -31.42
CA PHE A 329 -7.10 -28.64 -32.49
C PHE A 329 -6.28 -27.37 -32.19
N GLU A 330 -5.96 -27.10 -30.92
CA GLU A 330 -5.17 -25.93 -30.50
C GLU A 330 -3.66 -26.19 -30.62
N ARG A 331 -3.27 -27.44 -30.93
CA ARG A 331 -1.87 -27.84 -31.06
C ARG A 331 -1.34 -27.50 -32.46
N ALA A 332 -0.09 -27.04 -32.52
CA ALA A 332 0.62 -26.80 -33.76
C ALA A 332 1.14 -28.11 -34.40
N LEU A 333 0.21 -28.93 -34.93
CA LEU A 333 0.51 -30.26 -35.49
C LEU A 333 1.63 -30.25 -36.53
N SER A 334 1.68 -29.21 -37.38
CA SER A 334 2.73 -29.07 -38.40
C SER A 334 4.14 -28.90 -37.81
N ALA A 335 4.25 -28.21 -36.67
CA ALA A 335 5.52 -28.06 -35.95
C ALA A 335 5.90 -29.36 -35.23
N GLU A 336 4.92 -30.08 -34.67
CA GLU A 336 5.15 -31.37 -34.03
C GLU A 336 5.68 -32.42 -35.00
N SER A 337 5.07 -32.56 -36.18
CA SER A 337 5.55 -33.51 -37.20
C SER A 337 6.98 -33.20 -37.63
N LYS A 338 7.28 -31.93 -37.91
CA LYS A 338 8.65 -31.50 -38.26
C LYS A 338 9.66 -31.75 -37.14
N PHE A 339 9.24 -31.63 -35.89
CA PHE A 339 10.10 -31.93 -34.73
C PHE A 339 10.35 -33.43 -34.57
N ILE A 340 9.32 -34.26 -34.75
CA ILE A 340 9.43 -35.74 -34.69
C ILE A 340 10.35 -36.24 -35.81
N ASP A 341 10.21 -35.71 -37.02
CA ASP A 341 11.06 -36.04 -38.18
C ASP A 341 12.49 -35.50 -38.03
N GLY A 342 12.73 -34.63 -37.04
CA GLY A 342 14.03 -34.06 -36.73
C GLY A 342 14.46 -32.86 -37.57
N TYR A 343 13.54 -32.25 -38.33
CA TYR A 343 13.79 -31.01 -39.06
C TYR A 343 13.87 -29.77 -38.15
N LEU A 344 13.29 -29.82 -36.95
CA LEU A 344 13.33 -28.73 -35.97
C LEU A 344 14.11 -29.14 -34.73
N SER A 345 14.92 -28.22 -34.19
CA SER A 345 15.48 -28.33 -32.83
C SER A 345 14.38 -28.03 -31.79
N THR A 346 14.65 -28.25 -30.49
CA THR A 346 13.65 -27.91 -29.47
C THR A 346 13.46 -26.40 -29.38
N ARG A 347 14.52 -25.63 -29.62
CA ARG A 347 14.46 -24.16 -29.74
C ARG A 347 13.53 -23.72 -30.88
N GLU A 348 13.68 -24.33 -32.06
CA GLU A 348 12.82 -24.04 -33.21
C GLU A 348 11.37 -24.46 -32.97
N LEU A 349 11.14 -25.58 -32.27
CA LEU A 349 9.80 -25.99 -31.85
C LEU A 349 9.19 -24.96 -30.89
N VAL A 350 9.95 -24.47 -29.91
CA VAL A 350 9.51 -23.41 -28.97
C VAL A 350 9.14 -22.13 -29.72
N ARG A 351 9.95 -21.73 -30.72
CA ARG A 351 9.65 -20.57 -31.59
C ARG A 351 8.36 -20.79 -32.36
N ALA A 352 8.18 -21.96 -32.98
CA ALA A 352 6.98 -22.28 -33.74
C ALA A 352 5.71 -22.28 -32.87
N ILE A 353 5.79 -22.75 -31.62
CA ILE A 353 4.69 -22.69 -30.66
C ILE A 353 4.40 -21.24 -30.25
N GLY A 354 5.43 -20.42 -30.00
CA GLY A 354 5.28 -19.00 -29.68
C GLY A 354 4.67 -18.18 -30.83
N LEU A 355 4.97 -18.54 -32.09
CA LEU A 355 4.42 -17.90 -33.28
C LEU A 355 3.03 -18.43 -33.67
N SER A 356 2.51 -19.44 -32.98
CA SER A 356 1.20 -19.99 -33.26
C SER A 356 0.07 -18.97 -33.01
N ALA A 357 -1.01 -19.10 -33.79
CA ALA A 357 -2.20 -18.26 -33.61
C ALA A 357 -2.82 -18.41 -32.20
N GLU A 358 -2.73 -19.60 -31.62
CA GLU A 358 -3.27 -19.88 -30.28
C GLU A 358 -2.50 -19.14 -29.18
N TYR A 359 -1.17 -19.08 -29.27
CA TYR A 359 -0.36 -18.32 -28.32
C TYR A 359 -0.70 -16.82 -28.40
N LYS A 360 -0.77 -16.29 -29.63
CA LYS A 360 -1.11 -14.88 -29.88
C LYS A 360 -2.47 -14.52 -29.30
N LYS A 361 -3.50 -15.32 -29.55
CA LYS A 361 -4.86 -15.08 -29.03
C LYS A 361 -4.91 -15.08 -27.49
N ARG A 362 -4.22 -16.02 -26.86
CA ARG A 362 -4.22 -16.18 -25.39
C ARG A 362 -3.42 -15.10 -24.69
N PHE A 363 -2.25 -14.75 -25.22
CA PHE A 363 -1.31 -13.92 -24.49
C PHE A 363 -1.16 -12.50 -25.02
N PHE A 364 -1.24 -12.30 -26.33
CA PHE A 364 -1.08 -10.99 -26.94
C PHE A 364 -2.39 -10.21 -27.02
N GLU A 365 -3.47 -10.85 -27.48
CA GLU A 365 -4.76 -10.17 -27.67
C GLU A 365 -5.52 -9.92 -26.35
N THR A 366 -5.33 -10.80 -25.36
CA THR A 366 -6.10 -10.77 -24.11
C THR A 366 -5.44 -9.94 -22.99
N ASN A 367 -4.13 -9.74 -23.04
CA ASN A 367 -3.37 -9.14 -21.94
C ASN A 367 -2.90 -7.72 -22.22
N ALA A 368 -2.63 -6.96 -21.16
CA ALA A 368 -1.95 -5.68 -21.28
C ALA A 368 -0.49 -5.86 -21.78
N PRO A 369 0.09 -4.90 -22.53
CA PRO A 369 1.43 -5.04 -23.11
C PRO A 369 2.53 -5.41 -22.08
N TYR A 370 2.50 -4.79 -20.90
CA TYR A 370 3.43 -5.12 -19.81
C TYR A 370 3.25 -6.55 -19.30
N ARG A 371 2.02 -7.04 -19.21
CA ARG A 371 1.72 -8.43 -18.79
C ARG A 371 2.19 -9.42 -19.85
N PHE A 372 2.00 -9.09 -21.13
CA PHE A 372 2.47 -9.91 -22.24
C PHE A 372 3.99 -10.10 -22.19
N ILE A 373 4.75 -9.01 -22.05
CA ILE A 373 6.22 -9.05 -21.89
C ILE A 373 6.62 -9.85 -20.65
N GLU A 374 5.98 -9.62 -19.50
CA GLU A 374 6.24 -10.41 -18.27
C GLU A 374 6.04 -11.91 -18.48
N LEU A 375 5.00 -12.30 -19.22
CA LEU A 375 4.71 -13.69 -19.55
C LEU A 375 5.71 -14.24 -20.56
N ASN A 376 6.15 -13.48 -21.56
CA ASN A 376 7.19 -13.91 -22.50
C ASN A 376 8.51 -14.23 -21.77
N PHE A 377 8.93 -13.36 -20.85
CA PHE A 377 10.08 -13.64 -19.97
C PHE A 377 9.91 -14.92 -19.16
N LYS A 378 8.69 -15.21 -18.70
CA LYS A 378 8.37 -16.44 -17.97
C LYS A 378 8.39 -17.67 -18.88
N HIS A 379 7.75 -17.61 -20.04
CA HIS A 379 7.55 -18.73 -20.95
C HIS A 379 8.84 -19.14 -21.66
N PHE A 380 9.55 -18.18 -22.24
CA PHE A 380 10.75 -18.44 -23.04
C PHE A 380 12.04 -18.43 -22.23
N LEU A 381 12.18 -17.48 -21.30
CA LEU A 381 13.40 -17.35 -20.50
C LEU A 381 13.26 -17.96 -19.10
N GLY A 382 12.08 -18.41 -18.68
CA GLY A 382 11.90 -19.00 -17.36
C GLY A 382 12.19 -18.06 -16.19
N ARG A 383 12.20 -16.72 -16.39
CA ARG A 383 12.51 -15.74 -15.34
C ARG A 383 11.55 -14.54 -15.38
N ALA A 384 11.66 -13.64 -14.41
CA ALA A 384 10.99 -12.34 -14.46
C ALA A 384 11.90 -11.26 -15.09
N PRO A 385 11.34 -10.16 -15.63
CA PRO A 385 12.13 -9.00 -16.04
C PRO A 385 12.91 -8.39 -14.86
N GLN A 386 14.18 -8.07 -15.09
CA GLN A 386 15.10 -7.56 -14.07
C GLN A 386 14.98 -6.06 -13.88
N SER A 387 14.80 -5.30 -14.95
CA SER A 387 14.82 -3.85 -14.95
C SER A 387 13.76 -3.27 -15.88
N GLN A 388 13.46 -1.99 -15.69
CA GLN A 388 12.57 -1.26 -16.59
C GLN A 388 13.18 -1.16 -18.01
N ALA A 389 14.50 -1.19 -18.12
CA ALA A 389 15.21 -1.13 -19.39
C ALA A 389 14.92 -2.36 -20.29
N GLU A 390 14.88 -3.57 -19.70
CA GLU A 390 14.50 -4.78 -20.44
C GLU A 390 13.06 -4.66 -20.98
N ILE A 391 12.13 -4.21 -20.14
CA ILE A 391 10.73 -4.04 -20.56
C ILE A 391 10.64 -2.99 -21.67
N SER A 392 11.33 -1.85 -21.53
CA SER A 392 11.32 -0.83 -22.57
C SER A 392 11.89 -1.32 -23.91
N ALA A 393 12.95 -2.13 -23.87
CA ALA A 393 13.54 -2.69 -25.09
C ALA A 393 12.55 -3.61 -25.82
N HIS A 394 11.87 -4.52 -25.11
CA HIS A 394 10.86 -5.38 -25.75
C HIS A 394 9.62 -4.61 -26.20
N THR A 395 9.20 -3.55 -25.50
CA THR A 395 8.12 -2.69 -26.02
C THR A 395 8.51 -1.98 -27.31
N GLN A 396 9.77 -1.60 -27.48
CA GLN A 396 10.26 -0.99 -28.73
C GLN A 396 10.33 -2.00 -29.86
N ILE A 397 10.87 -3.20 -29.60
CA ILE A 397 10.91 -4.28 -30.58
C ILE A 397 9.50 -4.64 -31.06
N LEU A 398 8.54 -4.72 -30.15
CA LEU A 398 7.14 -4.98 -30.50
C LEU A 398 6.54 -3.87 -31.36
N ALA A 399 6.84 -2.60 -31.04
CA ALA A 399 6.32 -1.46 -31.78
C ALA A 399 6.90 -1.35 -33.19
N GLU A 400 8.19 -1.67 -33.37
CA GLU A 400 8.92 -1.51 -34.63
C GLU A 400 8.88 -2.77 -35.51
N GLY A 401 9.15 -3.93 -34.92
CA GLY A 401 9.26 -5.22 -35.62
C GLY A 401 8.01 -6.11 -35.52
N GLY A 402 7.02 -5.70 -34.72
CA GLY A 402 5.79 -6.45 -34.52
C GLY A 402 5.96 -7.71 -33.66
N TYR A 403 4.91 -8.54 -33.68
CA TYR A 403 4.80 -9.71 -32.81
C TYR A 403 5.86 -10.78 -33.06
N GLU A 404 6.17 -11.06 -34.33
CA GLU A 404 7.12 -12.13 -34.67
C GLU A 404 8.55 -11.77 -34.24
N ALA A 405 8.95 -10.51 -34.46
CA ALA A 405 10.24 -9.99 -34.02
C ALA A 405 10.37 -10.02 -32.49
N GLU A 406 9.30 -9.70 -31.77
CA GLU A 406 9.32 -9.77 -30.31
C GLU A 406 9.55 -11.20 -29.81
N ILE A 407 8.83 -12.21 -30.34
CA ILE A 407 9.02 -13.62 -29.96
C ILE A 407 10.44 -14.10 -30.32
N ALA A 408 10.91 -13.76 -31.53
CA ALA A 408 12.26 -14.10 -31.98
C ALA A 408 13.33 -13.51 -31.05
N SER A 409 13.16 -12.26 -30.58
CA SER A 409 14.12 -11.60 -29.70
C SER A 409 14.42 -12.37 -28.40
N TYR A 410 13.44 -13.12 -27.87
CA TYR A 410 13.64 -13.96 -26.68
C TYR A 410 14.41 -15.23 -27.00
N VAL A 411 14.01 -15.93 -28.08
CA VAL A 411 14.56 -17.24 -28.46
C VAL A 411 15.97 -17.12 -29.05
N ASP A 412 16.27 -16.01 -29.72
CA ASP A 412 17.58 -15.70 -30.31
C ASP A 412 18.51 -14.93 -29.36
N SER A 413 18.09 -14.72 -28.12
CA SER A 413 18.93 -14.08 -27.11
C SER A 413 20.12 -14.97 -26.72
N GLU A 414 21.27 -14.34 -26.45
CA GLU A 414 22.45 -15.03 -25.91
C GLU A 414 22.14 -15.72 -24.57
N GLU A 415 21.24 -15.15 -23.79
CA GLU A 415 20.76 -15.76 -22.55
C GLU A 415 20.03 -17.08 -22.80
N TYR A 416 19.15 -17.14 -23.80
CA TYR A 416 18.47 -18.38 -24.15
C TYR A 416 19.48 -19.45 -24.58
N GLN A 417 20.42 -19.08 -25.46
CA GLN A 417 21.42 -20.00 -25.97
C GLN A 417 22.37 -20.55 -24.90
N SER A 418 22.84 -19.70 -23.98
CA SER A 418 23.76 -20.10 -22.90
C SER A 418 23.11 -20.99 -21.84
N VAL A 419 21.78 -20.91 -21.69
CA VAL A 419 21.05 -21.58 -20.60
C VAL A 419 20.36 -22.84 -21.07
N PHE A 420 19.68 -22.80 -22.23
CA PHE A 420 18.90 -23.91 -22.76
C PHE A 420 19.56 -24.53 -24.01
N GLY A 421 20.36 -23.77 -24.76
CA GLY A 421 20.91 -24.23 -26.03
C GLY A 421 19.82 -24.57 -27.05
N GLU A 422 20.11 -25.57 -27.89
CA GLU A 422 19.23 -25.97 -29.01
C GLU A 422 18.26 -27.11 -28.67
N ASP A 423 18.60 -27.93 -27.67
CA ASP A 423 17.95 -29.21 -27.40
C ASP A 423 17.21 -29.26 -26.06
N THR A 424 17.33 -28.26 -25.19
CA THR A 424 16.66 -28.24 -23.88
C THR A 424 15.39 -27.39 -23.91
N VAL A 425 14.31 -27.93 -23.35
CA VAL A 425 13.04 -27.22 -23.18
C VAL A 425 13.21 -26.15 -22.10
N PRO A 426 12.71 -24.91 -22.30
CA PRO A 426 12.76 -23.89 -21.26
C PRO A 426 12.09 -24.36 -19.97
N TYR A 427 12.66 -23.97 -18.84
CA TYR A 427 12.15 -24.33 -17.52
C TYR A 427 12.22 -23.13 -16.59
N ALA A 428 11.42 -23.14 -15.53
CA ALA A 428 11.40 -22.03 -14.57
C ALA A 428 12.70 -21.96 -13.78
N ARG A 429 13.42 -20.84 -13.88
CA ARG A 429 14.69 -20.57 -13.20
C ARG A 429 14.42 -19.85 -11.88
N ILE A 430 13.79 -20.58 -10.97
CA ILE A 430 13.35 -20.04 -9.67
C ILE A 430 14.52 -19.89 -8.70
N LEU A 431 15.58 -20.68 -8.81
CA LEU A 431 16.68 -20.66 -7.86
C LEU A 431 17.50 -19.37 -7.96
N SER A 432 18.07 -18.96 -6.82
CA SER A 432 19.00 -17.83 -6.77
C SER A 432 20.31 -18.21 -7.43
N GLU A 433 20.62 -17.56 -8.56
CA GLU A 433 21.88 -17.71 -9.29
C GLU A 433 22.83 -16.55 -8.97
N SER A 434 24.14 -16.78 -9.05
CA SER A 434 25.15 -15.72 -8.87
C SER A 434 24.95 -14.61 -9.91
N GLY A 435 24.85 -13.36 -9.45
CA GLY A 435 24.64 -12.20 -10.31
C GLY A 435 23.18 -11.74 -10.44
N ARG A 436 22.19 -12.50 -9.92
CA ARG A 436 20.79 -12.05 -9.88
C ARG A 436 20.45 -11.29 -8.60
N SER A 437 19.63 -10.25 -8.75
CA SER A 437 19.12 -9.51 -7.58
C SER A 437 18.14 -10.37 -6.76
N GLN A 438 18.15 -10.21 -5.44
CA GLN A 438 17.20 -10.89 -4.55
C GLN A 438 15.74 -10.53 -4.87
N VAL A 439 15.50 -9.32 -5.40
CA VAL A 439 14.16 -8.89 -5.82
C VAL A 439 13.68 -9.66 -7.05
N ALA A 440 14.59 -10.05 -7.96
CA ALA A 440 14.24 -10.85 -9.15
C ALA A 440 13.65 -12.22 -8.75
N PHE A 441 14.19 -12.86 -7.71
CA PHE A 441 13.62 -14.08 -7.13
C PHE A 441 12.15 -13.86 -6.73
N ASN A 442 11.89 -12.82 -5.94
CA ASN A 442 10.53 -12.51 -5.47
C ASN A 442 9.57 -12.16 -6.62
N ARG A 443 10.06 -11.47 -7.67
CA ARG A 443 9.28 -11.17 -8.87
C ARG A 443 8.91 -12.43 -9.64
N HIS A 444 9.86 -13.34 -9.79
CA HIS A 444 9.60 -14.60 -10.44
C HIS A 444 8.57 -15.44 -9.66
N LEU A 445 8.66 -15.45 -8.32
CA LEU A 445 7.63 -16.10 -7.49
C LEU A 445 6.24 -15.49 -7.64
N SER A 446 6.16 -14.18 -7.85
CA SER A 446 4.89 -13.50 -8.11
C SER A 446 4.29 -13.83 -9.48
N LEU A 447 5.08 -14.29 -10.44
CA LEU A 447 4.60 -14.78 -11.74
C LEU A 447 4.31 -16.29 -11.73
N ALA A 448 5.01 -17.05 -10.90
CA ALA A 448 4.87 -18.50 -10.76
C ALA A 448 4.00 -18.87 -9.55
N GLU A 449 2.67 -18.72 -9.68
CA GLU A 449 1.65 -19.01 -8.65
C GLU A 449 1.45 -20.51 -8.31
N GLY A 450 2.42 -21.37 -8.64
CA GLY A 450 2.42 -22.80 -8.32
C GLY A 450 2.20 -23.74 -9.51
N PHE A 451 2.39 -25.04 -9.29
CA PHE A 451 2.42 -26.07 -10.35
C PHE A 451 1.10 -26.25 -11.11
N ALA A 452 -0.03 -25.96 -10.46
CA ALA A 452 -1.37 -26.08 -11.04
C ALA A 452 -1.97 -24.74 -11.50
N ALA A 453 -1.20 -23.64 -11.39
CA ALA A 453 -1.66 -22.34 -11.87
C ALA A 453 -1.63 -22.30 -13.41
N SER A 454 -2.55 -21.51 -13.99
CA SER A 454 -2.58 -21.18 -15.41
C SER A 454 -2.30 -19.70 -15.58
N ASP A 455 -1.49 -19.34 -16.58
CA ASP A 455 -1.09 -17.95 -16.81
C ASP A 455 -2.18 -17.07 -17.44
N THR A 456 -3.25 -17.69 -17.94
CA THR A 456 -4.41 -17.02 -18.55
C THR A 456 -5.37 -16.38 -17.56
N VAL A 457 -5.16 -16.56 -16.25
CA VAL A 457 -6.10 -16.09 -15.21
C VAL A 457 -6.01 -14.57 -14.99
N LEU A 458 -4.82 -13.98 -15.16
CA LEU A 458 -4.54 -12.58 -14.89
C LEU A 458 -4.11 -11.85 -16.17
N SER A 459 -4.89 -10.84 -16.56
CA SER A 459 -4.62 -10.01 -17.75
C SER A 459 -3.85 -8.72 -17.48
N SER A 460 -3.73 -8.32 -16.21
CA SER A 460 -2.96 -7.15 -15.78
C SER A 460 -1.56 -7.54 -15.29
N SER A 461 -0.61 -6.63 -15.45
CA SER A 461 0.77 -6.83 -14.99
C SER A 461 0.83 -6.97 -13.47
N SER A 462 1.61 -7.94 -12.99
CA SER A 462 1.88 -8.12 -11.57
C SER A 462 3.16 -7.42 -11.11
N LEU A 463 4.07 -7.09 -12.03
CA LEU A 463 5.41 -6.60 -11.71
C LEU A 463 5.65 -5.12 -12.02
N VAL A 464 4.80 -4.41 -12.76
CA VAL A 464 5.02 -2.99 -13.17
C VAL A 464 5.50 -2.12 -12.00
N ARG A 465 4.82 -2.18 -10.85
CA ARG A 465 5.23 -1.40 -9.67
C ARG A 465 6.58 -1.86 -9.12
N SER A 466 6.80 -3.16 -9.03
CA SER A 466 8.03 -3.74 -8.49
C SER A 466 9.24 -3.40 -9.35
N VAL A 467 9.10 -3.46 -10.68
CA VAL A 467 10.15 -3.13 -11.64
C VAL A 467 10.46 -1.64 -11.61
N ALA A 468 9.43 -0.79 -11.59
CA ALA A 468 9.60 0.66 -11.54
C ALA A 468 10.27 1.16 -10.25
N THR A 469 9.92 0.61 -9.08
CA THR A 469 10.43 1.12 -7.79
C THR A 469 11.58 0.30 -7.19
N GLY A 470 11.96 -0.82 -7.83
CA GLY A 470 12.96 -1.75 -7.26
C GLY A 470 12.47 -2.49 -5.99
N THR A 471 11.22 -2.32 -5.58
CA THR A 471 10.68 -2.95 -4.36
C THR A 471 10.12 -4.34 -4.62
N VAL A 472 10.03 -5.16 -3.58
CA VAL A 472 9.46 -6.51 -3.65
C VAL A 472 7.97 -6.46 -4.07
N PRO A 473 7.52 -7.29 -5.02
CA PRO A 473 6.13 -7.28 -5.49
C PRO A 473 5.15 -7.77 -4.41
N LYS A 474 3.91 -7.28 -4.46
CA LYS A 474 2.88 -7.67 -3.51
C LYS A 474 2.43 -9.11 -3.79
N GLY A 475 2.28 -9.93 -2.75
CA GLY A 475 1.79 -11.31 -2.89
C GLY A 475 2.87 -12.34 -3.20
N TRP A 476 4.16 -11.94 -3.31
CA TRP A 476 5.28 -12.87 -3.55
C TRP A 476 5.36 -14.01 -2.52
N SER A 477 4.99 -13.73 -1.26
CA SER A 477 4.97 -14.69 -0.17
C SER A 477 3.67 -15.52 -0.10
N SER A 478 2.71 -15.26 -0.99
CA SER A 478 1.41 -15.90 -1.06
C SER A 478 1.26 -16.55 -2.43
N THR A 479 1.97 -17.66 -2.66
CA THR A 479 1.87 -18.44 -3.92
C THR A 479 0.52 -19.15 -4.07
N THR A 480 -0.41 -19.01 -3.11
CA THR A 480 -1.74 -19.62 -3.19
C THR A 480 -2.84 -18.56 -3.13
N THR A 481 -2.76 -17.57 -4.02
CA THR A 481 -3.97 -16.85 -4.43
C THR A 481 -4.87 -17.84 -5.16
N ARG A 482 -5.65 -18.62 -4.40
CA ARG A 482 -6.80 -19.37 -4.92
C ARG A 482 -7.85 -18.35 -5.40
N ILE A 483 -7.59 -17.71 -6.53
CA ILE A 483 -8.54 -16.80 -7.19
C ILE A 483 -9.78 -17.58 -7.68
N ASN A 484 -9.68 -18.91 -7.82
CA ASN A 484 -10.84 -19.78 -8.06
C ASN A 484 -11.79 -19.96 -6.85
N ARG A 485 -11.67 -19.14 -5.78
CA ARG A 485 -12.59 -19.21 -4.62
C ARG A 485 -13.40 -17.93 -4.34
N THR A 486 -13.32 -16.91 -5.19
CA THR A 486 -14.18 -15.70 -5.08
C THR A 486 -15.35 -15.69 -6.07
N GLY A 487 -15.86 -16.87 -6.44
CA GLY A 487 -16.99 -16.99 -7.37
C GLY A 487 -17.62 -18.38 -7.50
N THR A 488 -17.45 -19.26 -6.51
CA THR A 488 -18.03 -20.62 -6.51
C THR A 488 -19.53 -20.56 -6.20
N GLN A 489 -20.31 -20.04 -7.13
CA GLN A 489 -21.72 -20.36 -7.29
C GLN A 489 -21.79 -21.58 -8.21
N SER A 490 -22.51 -22.63 -7.80
CA SER A 490 -22.90 -23.69 -8.74
C SER A 490 -23.60 -23.01 -9.91
N GLY A 491 -23.13 -23.24 -11.15
CA GLY A 491 -23.44 -22.48 -12.36
C GLY A 491 -24.90 -22.55 -12.86
N ALA A 492 -25.86 -22.81 -11.98
CA ALA A 492 -27.28 -22.71 -12.25
C ALA A 492 -27.93 -21.69 -11.29
N PRO A 493 -28.54 -20.60 -11.80
CA PRO A 493 -29.22 -19.61 -10.97
C PRO A 493 -30.47 -20.18 -10.26
N ASP A 494 -31.00 -21.30 -10.76
CA ASP A 494 -32.19 -21.96 -10.24
C ASP A 494 -31.84 -22.93 -9.08
N PRO A 495 -32.37 -22.71 -7.87
CA PRO A 495 -32.08 -23.53 -6.69
C PRO A 495 -32.48 -25.00 -6.81
N THR A 496 -33.41 -25.34 -7.70
CA THR A 496 -33.86 -26.73 -7.91
C THR A 496 -32.84 -27.60 -8.65
N LYS A 497 -31.94 -26.98 -9.43
CA LYS A 497 -30.89 -27.67 -10.21
C LYS A 497 -29.57 -27.82 -9.45
N LYS A 498 -29.46 -27.19 -8.27
CA LYS A 498 -28.29 -27.27 -7.40
C LYS A 498 -28.23 -28.62 -6.70
N ARG A 499 -27.04 -29.06 -6.31
CA ARG A 499 -26.87 -30.27 -5.48
C ARG A 499 -26.52 -29.87 -4.05
N PHE A 500 -26.95 -30.66 -3.09
CA PHE A 500 -26.74 -30.42 -1.67
C PHE A 500 -26.26 -31.71 -1.00
N ARG A 501 -25.28 -31.58 -0.12
CA ARG A 501 -24.82 -32.62 0.79
C ARG A 501 -25.50 -32.42 2.13
N ILE A 502 -26.22 -33.44 2.56
CA ILE A 502 -26.86 -33.51 3.87
C ILE A 502 -26.03 -34.46 4.72
N VAL A 503 -25.44 -33.93 5.80
CA VAL A 503 -24.74 -34.74 6.81
C VAL A 503 -25.72 -35.08 7.91
N VAL A 504 -25.84 -36.37 8.25
CA VAL A 504 -26.80 -36.90 9.21
C VAL A 504 -26.06 -37.67 10.31
N ALA A 505 -26.42 -37.40 11.55
CA ALA A 505 -25.97 -38.13 12.74
C ALA A 505 -27.11 -38.98 13.31
N ASN A 506 -26.73 -39.99 14.11
CA ASN A 506 -27.64 -40.80 14.91
C ASN A 506 -28.74 -41.53 14.10
N GLN A 507 -28.45 -41.89 12.85
CA GLN A 507 -29.39 -42.69 12.05
C GLN A 507 -29.27 -44.17 12.43
N THR A 508 -30.40 -44.88 12.51
CA THR A 508 -30.44 -46.30 12.84
C THR A 508 -29.60 -47.10 11.85
N ARG A 509 -28.62 -47.86 12.36
CA ARG A 509 -27.62 -48.56 11.54
C ARG A 509 -28.26 -49.65 10.68
N MET A 510 -27.90 -49.68 9.40
CA MET A 510 -28.09 -50.88 8.56
C MET A 510 -27.03 -51.93 8.90
N SER A 511 -27.35 -53.21 8.70
CA SER A 511 -26.45 -54.37 8.88
C SER A 511 -25.07 -54.21 8.20
N ARG A 512 -24.97 -53.34 7.18
CA ARG A 512 -23.75 -53.14 6.36
C ARG A 512 -23.04 -51.79 6.58
N GLN A 513 -23.39 -51.00 7.60
CA GLN A 513 -22.73 -49.72 7.91
C GLN A 513 -21.95 -49.78 9.24
N ARG A 514 -20.65 -49.47 9.19
CA ARG A 514 -19.74 -49.49 10.35
C ARG A 514 -19.85 -48.26 11.26
N THR A 515 -20.38 -47.14 10.76
CA THR A 515 -20.45 -45.85 11.47
C THR A 515 -21.90 -45.33 11.51
N SER A 516 -22.27 -44.60 12.57
CA SER A 516 -23.62 -44.04 12.76
C SER A 516 -23.89 -42.73 12.01
N GLY A 517 -22.87 -42.16 11.37
CA GLY A 517 -22.99 -40.97 10.52
C GLY A 517 -23.15 -41.34 9.05
N SER A 518 -24.10 -40.70 8.37
CA SER A 518 -24.34 -40.88 6.93
C SER A 518 -24.30 -39.52 6.21
N THR A 519 -23.86 -39.52 4.96
CA THR A 519 -23.89 -38.34 4.09
C THR A 519 -24.68 -38.64 2.83
N TYR A 520 -25.60 -37.75 2.47
CA TYR A 520 -26.44 -37.87 1.29
C TYR A 520 -26.16 -36.72 0.34
N LEU A 521 -26.04 -37.01 -0.95
CA LEU A 521 -25.91 -36.00 -2.00
C LEU A 521 -27.22 -35.98 -2.80
N VAL A 522 -27.93 -34.85 -2.78
CA VAL A 522 -29.33 -34.73 -3.21
C VAL A 522 -29.47 -33.54 -4.14
N SER A 523 -30.29 -33.67 -5.17
CA SER A 523 -30.69 -32.54 -6.01
C SER A 523 -31.61 -31.58 -5.24
N GLY A 524 -31.58 -30.29 -5.54
CA GLY A 524 -32.43 -29.26 -4.93
C GLY A 524 -33.91 -29.60 -5.04
N LYS A 525 -34.33 -30.19 -6.16
CA LYS A 525 -35.69 -30.69 -6.39
C LYS A 525 -36.11 -31.79 -5.38
N ASP A 526 -35.18 -32.62 -4.95
CA ASP A 526 -35.43 -33.81 -4.12
C ASP A 526 -35.05 -33.61 -2.64
N MET A 527 -34.75 -32.36 -2.25
CA MET A 527 -34.32 -32.04 -0.88
C MET A 527 -35.39 -32.38 0.16
N SER A 528 -36.64 -32.04 -0.10
CA SER A 528 -37.72 -32.21 0.86
C SER A 528 -38.05 -33.69 1.11
N SER A 529 -38.00 -34.52 0.06
CA SER A 529 -38.22 -35.97 0.16
C SER A 529 -37.09 -36.63 0.95
N GLN A 530 -35.83 -36.24 0.69
CA GLN A 530 -34.69 -36.79 1.41
C GLN A 530 -34.69 -36.39 2.89
N ILE A 531 -35.05 -35.15 3.22
CA ILE A 531 -35.14 -34.68 4.61
C ILE A 531 -36.22 -35.48 5.37
N LYS A 532 -37.40 -35.68 4.77
CA LYS A 532 -38.47 -36.49 5.38
C LYS A 532 -38.01 -37.93 5.62
N TYR A 533 -37.32 -38.53 4.65
CA TYR A 533 -36.74 -39.86 4.78
C TYR A 533 -35.73 -39.98 5.92
N ILE A 534 -34.87 -38.97 6.08
CA ILE A 534 -33.88 -38.92 7.16
C ILE A 534 -34.57 -38.86 8.53
N HIS A 535 -35.58 -38.00 8.68
CA HIS A 535 -36.33 -37.86 9.93
C HIS A 535 -37.17 -39.09 10.27
N ALA A 536 -37.83 -39.72 9.29
CA ALA A 536 -38.58 -40.96 9.49
C ALA A 536 -37.70 -42.11 10.01
N ARG A 537 -36.39 -42.05 9.72
CA ARG A 537 -35.39 -43.00 10.20
C ARG A 537 -34.71 -42.59 11.51
N GLY A 538 -35.22 -41.58 12.20
CA GLY A 538 -34.65 -41.08 13.45
C GLY A 538 -33.31 -40.36 13.29
N GLY A 539 -32.87 -40.09 12.06
CA GLY A 539 -31.62 -39.38 11.80
C GLY A 539 -31.75 -37.88 12.12
N LYS A 540 -30.71 -37.31 12.76
CA LYS A 540 -30.60 -35.88 13.04
C LYS A 540 -29.71 -35.22 12.00
N ILE A 541 -30.25 -34.29 11.22
CA ILE A 541 -29.48 -33.53 10.23
C ILE A 541 -28.52 -32.59 10.96
N VAL A 542 -27.23 -32.68 10.63
CA VAL A 542 -26.13 -31.89 11.22
C VAL A 542 -25.83 -30.66 10.38
N SER A 543 -25.82 -30.81 9.06
CA SER A 543 -25.64 -29.70 8.12
C SER A 543 -26.20 -30.04 6.74
N ILE A 544 -26.64 -29.00 6.04
CA ILE A 544 -26.98 -29.05 4.62
C ILE A 544 -26.08 -28.03 3.94
N THR A 545 -25.21 -28.49 3.04
CA THR A 545 -24.28 -27.63 2.32
C THR A 545 -24.46 -27.85 0.83
N GLU A 546 -24.57 -26.78 0.04
CA GLU A 546 -24.51 -26.87 -1.43
C GLU A 546 -23.20 -27.55 -1.85
N VAL A 547 -23.31 -28.59 -2.67
CA VAL A 547 -22.18 -29.31 -3.27
C VAL A 547 -22.06 -28.85 -4.71
N MET A 548 -20.83 -28.51 -5.09
CA MET A 548 -20.46 -28.07 -6.44
C MET A 548 -20.90 -29.08 -7.51
#